data_AF-A0A442XF97-F1
#
_entry.id   AF-A0A442XF97-F1
#
_cell.length_a   1.000
_cell.length_b   1.000
_cell.length_c   1.000
_cell.angle_alpha   90.00
_cell.angle_beta   90.00
_cell.angle_gamma   90.00
#
_symmetry.space_group_name_H-M   'P 1'
#
loop_
_entity.id
_entity.type
_entity.pdbx_description
1 polymer ?
#
loop_
_entity_poly.entity_id
_entity_poly.type
_entity_poly.pdbx_seq_one_letter_code
_entity_poly.pdbx_strand_id
1 'polypeptide(L)'
;MTSRDVTRRRNPHVTSGLREQNQRSPRAGFTRVAIIFLSGHMIDMLAMGSLMVPLISLPTGRTATYGLLFKHRLECDYLPEPAHRSSAPVGLQREAIMAKAMIFLFDGTGNDATVDSFSNVYAINQLIADTKRKKSGSRYIQRPQVTFYLPGVGTQFTVKRPKRNRFGRWDKVRQQIFGDNLEQLIIRAYVNLCANYAPEDDIILIGFSRGGVAARIFSRLISDFGILRSEMLSLLDRLWNEFVEISSIQSDDEYSRNITSLKGQMASTTRDGLSAFHNSVEKPIKFIGVFDTVIGSEDVMLPKNVDFRDSFPARGVNFAAQLLSMHDIRGEFQYKKFKPVNFQSAQIRQIWVPGVHSDIGGGYRDDFISNICLLTMADLLREHGDISLDRSAVDDLVNKVRESVRRNRLKVNKEPFVINVASRADDILASEEIHPLHWYLVGKQILWKDDSFTDEYENRHEVNAPLMNKELEALFNSWVSPPAPRRQKRS
;
A
#
# COMPACT_ATOMS: atom_id res chain seq x y z
N MET A 1 -12.23 -60.45 25.70
CA MET A 1 -11.52 -61.40 26.58
C MET A 1 -10.13 -60.84 26.88
N THR A 2 -9.69 -60.99 28.14
CA THR A 2 -8.28 -61.14 28.63
C THR A 2 -7.14 -61.15 27.60
N SER A 3 -5.95 -60.57 27.82
CA SER A 3 -5.30 -60.06 29.05
C SER A 3 -3.90 -59.46 28.76
N ARG A 4 -3.36 -58.61 29.67
CA ARG A 4 -1.94 -58.56 30.17
C ARG A 4 -0.77 -58.44 29.14
N ASP A 5 0.44 -57.99 29.47
CA ASP A 5 0.97 -57.35 30.68
C ASP A 5 2.18 -56.43 30.38
N VAL A 6 2.46 -55.60 31.39
CA VAL A 6 3.69 -54.83 31.71
C VAL A 6 5.04 -55.42 31.25
N THR A 7 5.99 -54.56 30.81
CA THR A 7 7.36 -54.53 31.38
C THR A 7 8.17 -53.24 31.12
N ARG A 8 8.91 -52.80 32.15
CA ARG A 8 9.89 -51.67 32.16
C ARG A 8 11.31 -52.14 31.79
N ARG A 9 12.20 -51.16 31.50
CA ARG A 9 13.69 -51.09 31.63
C ARG A 9 14.36 -50.78 30.27
N ARG A 10 15.49 -50.06 30.15
CA ARG A 10 16.34 -49.23 31.05
C ARG A 10 17.29 -48.37 30.16
N ASN A 11 17.59 -47.12 30.56
CA ASN A 11 18.84 -46.41 30.17
C ASN A 11 20.04 -47.05 30.94
N PRO A 12 21.33 -46.95 30.51
CA PRO A 12 22.11 -45.69 30.54
C PRO A 12 23.35 -45.57 29.58
N HIS A 13 24.21 -44.55 29.87
CA HIS A 13 25.53 -44.18 29.28
C HIS A 13 25.49 -43.37 27.96
N VAL A 14 26.14 -42.20 27.78
CA VAL A 14 27.21 -41.42 28.47
C VAL A 14 28.66 -41.93 28.32
N THR A 15 29.39 -41.30 27.39
CA THR A 15 30.83 -40.91 27.37
C THR A 15 31.08 -40.20 26.01
N SER A 16 32.09 -39.36 25.72
CA SER A 16 32.80 -38.24 26.39
C SER A 16 34.19 -38.08 25.73
N GLY A 17 34.49 -36.91 25.14
CA GLY A 17 35.86 -36.48 24.75
C GLY A 17 36.26 -36.66 23.27
N LEU A 18 37.29 -35.99 22.74
CA LEU A 18 38.09 -34.83 23.24
C LEU A 18 39.08 -34.34 22.14
N ARG A 19 39.61 -33.10 22.27
CA ARG A 19 40.72 -32.44 21.52
C ARG A 19 40.43 -32.00 20.07
N GLU A 20 40.69 -30.76 19.64
CA GLU A 20 41.87 -29.85 19.73
C GLU A 20 43.10 -30.27 18.91
N GLN A 21 43.48 -29.47 17.89
CA GLN A 21 44.59 -28.49 18.05
C GLN A 21 44.74 -27.51 16.86
N ASN A 22 45.34 -26.35 17.15
CA ASN A 22 45.79 -25.32 16.21
C ASN A 22 47.09 -25.73 15.47
N GLN A 23 47.37 -25.16 14.29
CA GLN A 23 48.44 -24.13 14.13
C GLN A 23 48.69 -23.61 12.68
N ARG A 24 48.63 -22.27 12.56
CA ARG A 24 49.57 -21.31 11.91
C ARG A 24 49.80 -21.25 10.38
N SER A 25 50.05 -20.02 9.94
CA SER A 25 50.30 -19.49 8.58
C SER A 25 51.77 -19.07 8.36
N PRO A 26 52.16 -18.66 7.13
CA PRO A 26 52.53 -17.24 6.82
C PRO A 26 52.21 -16.82 5.34
N ARG A 27 52.44 -15.61 4.78
CA ARG A 27 52.53 -14.17 5.20
C ARG A 27 52.60 -13.25 3.94
N ALA A 28 51.72 -12.25 3.79
CA ALA A 28 51.91 -10.92 3.13
C ALA A 28 50.52 -10.23 3.03
N GLY A 29 50.23 -8.97 3.40
CA GLY A 29 51.00 -7.71 3.43
C GLY A 29 50.46 -6.81 2.29
N PHE A 30 50.11 -5.52 2.40
CA PHE A 30 50.31 -4.38 3.35
C PHE A 30 49.01 -3.49 3.29
N THR A 31 48.64 -2.52 4.15
CA THR A 31 49.09 -1.99 5.47
C THR A 31 47.98 -1.11 6.13
N ARG A 32 48.22 -0.59 7.34
CA ARG A 32 47.41 0.33 8.19
C ARG A 32 47.19 1.75 7.56
N VAL A 33 46.28 2.62 8.01
CA VAL A 33 46.18 3.30 9.34
C VAL A 33 44.73 3.66 9.70
N ALA A 34 44.39 3.55 10.99
CA ALA A 34 43.23 4.18 11.61
C ALA A 34 43.69 5.12 12.73
N ILE A 35 43.02 6.28 12.89
CA ILE A 35 43.14 7.16 14.05
C ILE A 35 41.72 7.56 14.48
N ILE A 36 41.44 7.41 15.77
CA ILE A 36 40.24 7.88 16.49
C ILE A 36 40.75 8.80 17.60
N PHE A 37 40.07 9.92 17.86
CA PHE A 37 39.93 10.69 19.13
C PHE A 37 39.41 12.10 18.72
N LEU A 38 38.56 12.89 19.41
CA LEU A 38 37.48 12.77 20.40
C LEU A 38 37.13 14.22 20.84
N SER A 39 35.86 14.53 21.14
CA SER A 39 35.36 15.61 22.04
C SER A 39 35.38 17.12 21.65
N GLY A 40 34.38 17.86 22.18
CA GLY A 40 34.28 19.35 22.23
C GLY A 40 33.14 19.97 21.40
N HIS A 41 31.86 19.92 21.81
CA HIS A 41 31.10 20.89 22.65
C HIS A 41 30.92 22.35 22.14
N MET A 42 29.65 22.69 21.84
CA MET A 42 28.89 23.95 21.98
C MET A 42 29.53 25.33 21.67
N ILE A 43 28.84 26.18 20.89
CA ILE A 43 27.95 27.29 21.34
C ILE A 43 27.31 27.98 20.10
N ASP A 44 26.09 28.50 20.23
CA ASP A 44 25.37 29.26 19.19
C ASP A 44 26.04 30.60 18.82
N MET A 45 25.91 31.02 17.55
CA MET A 45 25.57 32.43 17.30
C MET A 45 24.84 32.67 15.97
N LEU A 46 23.86 33.58 16.03
CA LEU A 46 23.01 34.04 14.93
C LEU A 46 23.75 34.97 13.95
N ALA A 47 23.28 34.93 12.70
CA ALA A 47 23.18 36.04 11.73
C ALA A 47 24.32 37.07 11.63
N MET A 48 24.95 37.11 10.44
CA MET A 48 25.11 38.34 9.63
C MET A 48 25.53 37.92 8.20
N GLY A 49 24.92 38.52 7.19
CA GLY A 49 25.18 38.15 5.79
C GLY A 49 26.40 38.87 5.21
N SER A 50 27.16 38.16 4.35
CA SER A 50 27.93 38.74 3.23
C SER A 50 28.44 37.61 2.33
N LEU A 51 28.21 37.70 1.02
CA LEU A 51 28.89 36.84 0.06
C LEU A 51 30.38 37.21 0.03
N MET A 52 31.24 36.23 0.27
CA MET A 52 32.67 36.29 -0.06
C MET A 52 32.95 35.35 -1.23
N VAL A 53 33.10 35.93 -2.43
CA VAL A 53 33.61 35.22 -3.61
C VAL A 53 35.14 35.35 -3.61
N PRO A 54 35.91 34.25 -3.66
CA PRO A 54 37.36 34.34 -3.70
C PRO A 54 37.84 34.85 -5.07
N LEU A 55 38.62 35.94 -5.09
CA LEU A 55 39.34 36.36 -6.29
C LEU A 55 40.48 35.38 -6.59
N ILE A 56 40.39 34.71 -7.74
CA ILE A 56 41.55 34.06 -8.38
C ILE A 56 42.18 35.09 -9.31
N SER A 57 43.42 35.50 -9.00
CA SER A 57 44.21 36.37 -9.85
C SER A 57 44.97 35.53 -10.89
N LEU A 58 44.83 35.89 -12.18
CA LEU A 58 45.69 35.38 -13.26
C LEU A 58 46.22 36.56 -14.08
N PRO A 59 47.54 36.61 -14.37
CA PRO A 59 48.13 37.71 -15.10
C PRO A 59 48.09 37.47 -16.61
N THR A 60 47.61 38.45 -17.37
CA THR A 60 48.22 39.02 -18.61
C THR A 60 47.14 39.80 -19.35
N GLY A 61 47.48 41.01 -19.80
CA GLY A 61 46.48 41.94 -20.32
C GLY A 61 46.12 41.71 -21.79
N ARG A 62 44.83 41.79 -22.09
CA ARG A 62 44.28 42.53 -23.24
C ARG A 62 42.80 42.81 -23.01
N THR A 63 42.41 44.06 -23.19
CA THR A 63 41.04 44.54 -23.05
C THR A 63 40.20 44.13 -24.26
N ALA A 64 39.06 43.49 -24.01
CA ALA A 64 37.99 43.31 -24.99
C ALA A 64 36.64 43.52 -24.29
N THR A 65 35.97 44.63 -24.60
CA THR A 65 34.75 45.06 -23.93
C THR A 65 33.54 44.30 -24.48
N TYR A 66 33.08 43.26 -23.76
CA TYR A 66 31.76 42.66 -23.99
C TYR A 66 30.84 43.00 -22.83
N GLY A 67 29.98 44.01 -23.03
CA GLY A 67 28.95 44.36 -22.08
C GLY A 67 27.80 43.36 -22.12
N LEU A 68 27.75 42.45 -21.14
CA LEU A 68 26.53 41.71 -20.82
C LEU A 68 25.87 42.28 -19.56
N LEU A 69 24.84 43.08 -19.79
CA LEU A 69 23.88 43.52 -18.77
C LEU A 69 23.03 42.33 -18.31
N PHE A 70 23.55 41.56 -17.35
CA PHE A 70 22.76 40.52 -16.67
C PHE A 70 21.76 41.16 -15.69
N LYS A 71 20.67 41.69 -16.25
CA LYS A 71 19.52 42.18 -15.51
C LYS A 71 18.61 41.00 -15.15
N HIS A 72 19.09 40.07 -14.33
CA HIS A 72 18.25 39.00 -13.79
C HIS A 72 17.23 39.61 -12.82
N ARG A 73 16.04 39.86 -13.34
CA ARG A 73 14.85 40.07 -12.53
C ARG A 73 14.51 38.71 -11.90
N LEU A 74 14.60 38.63 -10.58
CA LEU A 74 13.99 37.53 -9.84
C LEU A 74 12.47 37.75 -9.89
N GLU A 75 11.84 37.26 -10.94
CA GLU A 75 10.39 37.08 -10.97
C GLU A 75 10.09 35.87 -10.09
N CYS A 76 9.93 36.12 -8.79
CA CYS A 76 9.33 35.17 -7.88
C CYS A 76 7.84 35.13 -8.18
N ASP A 77 7.34 33.97 -8.63
CA ASP A 77 5.91 33.71 -8.86
C ASP A 77 5.14 33.62 -7.53
N TYR A 78 5.03 34.76 -6.83
CA TYR A 78 4.10 34.92 -5.73
C TYR A 78 2.68 34.99 -6.30
N LEU A 79 1.79 34.12 -5.79
CA LEU A 79 0.36 34.39 -5.87
C LEU A 79 0.11 35.78 -5.25
N PRO A 80 -0.65 36.68 -5.90
CA PRO A 80 -0.87 38.02 -5.39
C PRO A 80 -1.55 37.94 -4.01
N GLU A 81 -1.06 38.75 -3.05
CA GLU A 81 -1.65 38.78 -1.72
C GLU A 81 -3.16 39.07 -1.80
N PRO A 82 -3.98 38.47 -0.92
CA PRO A 82 -5.41 38.71 -0.88
C PRO A 82 -5.67 40.16 -0.49
N ALA A 83 -5.92 41.01 -1.50
CA ALA A 83 -6.12 42.43 -1.32
C ALA A 83 -7.17 42.72 -0.23
N HIS A 84 -6.76 43.48 0.79
CA HIS A 84 -7.66 43.93 1.84
C HIS A 84 -8.89 44.64 1.24
N ARG A 85 -10.07 44.17 1.66
CA ARG A 85 -11.43 44.62 1.30
C ARG A 85 -11.50 45.99 0.58
N SER A 86 -11.62 45.94 -0.74
CA SER A 86 -12.25 47.00 -1.54
C SER A 86 -13.03 46.35 -2.69
N SER A 87 -14.20 46.91 -3.00
CA SER A 87 -15.15 46.33 -3.96
C SER A 87 -14.65 46.44 -5.40
N ALA A 88 -14.22 45.31 -5.98
CA ALA A 88 -13.94 45.15 -7.40
C ALA A 88 -15.03 44.31 -8.08
N PRO A 89 -15.34 44.54 -9.38
CA PRO A 89 -16.51 43.97 -10.02
C PRO A 89 -16.38 42.48 -10.37
N VAL A 90 -17.54 41.83 -10.50
CA VAL A 90 -17.73 40.44 -10.94
C VAL A 90 -17.01 40.20 -12.28
N GLY A 91 -16.06 39.26 -12.33
CA GLY A 91 -15.42 38.91 -13.61
C GLY A 91 -14.16 38.05 -13.57
N LEU A 92 -13.39 38.01 -12.48
CA LEU A 92 -12.27 37.05 -12.39
C LEU A 92 -12.80 35.63 -12.26
N GLN A 93 -12.74 34.88 -13.37
CA GLN A 93 -12.69 33.42 -13.30
C GLN A 93 -11.49 33.05 -12.44
N ARG A 94 -11.72 32.52 -11.23
CA ARG A 94 -10.71 31.71 -10.56
C ARG A 94 -10.29 30.63 -11.55
N GLU A 95 -9.00 30.53 -11.85
CA GLU A 95 -8.50 29.38 -12.57
C GLU A 95 -8.96 28.13 -11.82
N ALA A 96 -9.66 27.25 -12.52
CA ALA A 96 -10.27 26.09 -11.90
C ALA A 96 -9.15 25.13 -11.49
N ILE A 97 -8.73 25.20 -10.22
CA ILE A 97 -7.78 24.27 -9.61
C ILE A 97 -8.29 22.86 -9.91
N MET A 98 -7.52 22.12 -10.70
CA MET A 98 -7.96 20.84 -11.22
C MET A 98 -7.79 19.78 -10.15
N ALA A 99 -8.90 19.20 -9.70
CA ALA A 99 -8.93 18.03 -8.84
C ALA A 99 -8.01 16.92 -9.37
N LYS A 100 -6.96 16.59 -8.62
CA LYS A 100 -6.03 15.48 -8.92
C LYS A 100 -6.56 14.16 -8.35
N ALA A 101 -5.95 13.05 -8.73
CA ALA A 101 -6.08 11.79 -8.02
C ALA A 101 -4.88 11.63 -7.07
N MET A 102 -5.13 11.29 -5.81
CA MET A 102 -4.12 10.97 -4.81
C MET A 102 -4.18 9.47 -4.51
N ILE A 103 -3.15 8.73 -4.92
CA ILE A 103 -3.17 7.27 -4.97
C ILE A 103 -2.16 6.72 -3.95
N PHE A 104 -2.63 6.18 -2.84
CA PHE A 104 -1.79 5.64 -1.77
C PHE A 104 -1.63 4.13 -1.91
N LEU A 105 -0.37 3.67 -1.96
CA LEU A 105 0.01 2.30 -2.27
C LEU A 105 0.72 1.68 -1.05
N PHE A 106 0.00 0.90 -0.25
CA PHE A 106 0.43 0.31 1.02
C PHE A 106 0.95 -1.12 0.83
N ASP A 107 2.27 -1.32 0.84
CA ASP A 107 2.84 -2.64 0.55
C ASP A 107 2.76 -3.63 1.74
N GLY A 108 2.83 -4.92 1.42
CA GLY A 108 2.89 -6.02 2.38
C GLY A 108 4.24 -6.08 3.11
N THR A 109 4.27 -6.69 4.30
CA THR A 109 5.49 -6.79 5.12
C THR A 109 6.67 -7.41 4.37
N GLY A 110 7.84 -6.81 4.51
CA GLY A 110 9.07 -7.27 3.87
C GLY A 110 9.16 -6.96 2.37
N ASN A 111 8.10 -6.46 1.74
CA ASN A 111 8.12 -6.03 0.35
C ASN A 111 8.53 -4.55 0.26
N ASP A 112 9.52 -4.27 -0.58
CA ASP A 112 9.81 -2.91 -1.04
C ASP A 112 10.15 -2.88 -2.53
N ALA A 113 10.27 -1.67 -3.08
CA ALA A 113 10.57 -1.40 -4.48
C ALA A 113 12.01 -1.76 -4.92
N THR A 114 12.88 -2.21 -4.01
CA THR A 114 14.33 -2.37 -4.26
C THR A 114 14.78 -3.82 -4.49
N VAL A 115 13.83 -4.74 -4.68
CA VAL A 115 14.08 -6.16 -4.99
C VAL A 115 13.48 -6.57 -6.35
N ASP A 116 14.13 -7.53 -7.02
CA ASP A 116 13.74 -7.98 -8.38
C ASP A 116 12.33 -8.60 -8.46
N SER A 117 11.80 -9.10 -7.33
CA SER A 117 10.47 -9.71 -7.23
C SER A 117 9.61 -8.88 -6.29
N PHE A 118 9.13 -7.73 -6.79
CA PHE A 118 8.27 -6.82 -6.04
C PHE A 118 6.80 -7.27 -6.04
N SER A 119 5.99 -6.64 -5.18
CA SER A 119 4.56 -6.93 -5.03
C SER A 119 3.70 -6.28 -6.12
N ASN A 120 2.45 -6.72 -6.22
CA ASN A 120 1.43 -6.09 -7.05
C ASN A 120 1.10 -4.64 -6.63
N VAL A 121 1.41 -4.23 -5.39
CA VAL A 121 1.25 -2.84 -4.92
C VAL A 121 2.31 -1.92 -5.52
N TYR A 122 3.56 -2.40 -5.65
CA TYR A 122 4.56 -1.66 -6.42
C TYR A 122 4.35 -1.82 -7.94
N ALA A 123 3.93 -2.99 -8.40
CA ALA A 123 3.71 -3.23 -9.83
C ALA A 123 2.60 -2.34 -10.41
N ILE A 124 1.49 -2.11 -9.69
CA ILE A 124 0.42 -1.24 -10.16
C ILE A 124 0.85 0.24 -10.24
N ASN A 125 1.84 0.66 -9.45
CA ASN A 125 2.48 1.97 -9.60
C ASN A 125 3.08 2.16 -11.01
N GLN A 126 3.66 1.09 -11.59
CA GLN A 126 4.25 1.10 -12.93
C GLN A 126 3.21 1.06 -14.05
N LEU A 127 1.94 0.79 -13.72
CA LEU A 127 0.83 0.77 -14.68
C LEU A 127 0.04 2.08 -14.69
N ILE A 128 0.18 2.94 -13.67
CA ILE A 128 -0.57 4.20 -13.57
C ILE A 128 0.13 5.27 -14.43
N ALA A 129 -0.63 5.96 -15.28
CA ALA A 129 -0.09 7.08 -16.07
C ALA A 129 -0.01 8.37 -15.22
N ASP A 130 0.92 9.27 -15.52
CA ASP A 130 1.07 10.54 -14.77
C ASP A 130 -0.18 11.45 -14.83
N THR A 131 -0.93 11.40 -15.95
CA THR A 131 -2.12 12.22 -16.15
C THR A 131 -3.26 11.48 -16.85
N LYS A 132 -4.49 11.83 -16.48
CA LYS A 132 -5.72 11.46 -17.19
C LYS A 132 -6.18 12.59 -18.10
N ARG A 133 -6.35 12.32 -19.39
CA ARG A 133 -6.93 13.28 -20.34
C ARG A 133 -8.46 13.25 -20.25
N LYS A 134 -9.07 14.34 -19.78
CA LYS A 134 -10.53 14.56 -19.74
C LYS A 134 -10.93 15.56 -20.82
N LYS A 135 -11.98 15.28 -21.60
CA LYS A 135 -12.53 16.24 -22.57
C LYS A 135 -13.41 17.24 -21.83
N SER A 136 -13.25 18.53 -22.11
CA SER A 136 -14.05 19.63 -21.58
C SER A 136 -14.43 20.57 -22.72
N GLY A 137 -15.68 20.46 -23.19
CA GLY A 137 -16.13 21.13 -24.42
C GLY A 137 -15.26 20.76 -25.63
N SER A 138 -14.62 21.77 -26.23
CA SER A 138 -13.69 21.63 -27.35
C SER A 138 -12.24 21.37 -26.95
N ARG A 139 -11.88 21.47 -25.67
CA ARG A 139 -10.50 21.31 -25.17
C ARG A 139 -10.30 20.00 -24.43
N TYR A 140 -9.04 19.58 -24.33
CA TYR A 140 -8.62 18.53 -23.39
C TYR A 140 -7.98 19.16 -22.17
N ILE A 141 -8.29 18.60 -21.02
CA ILE A 141 -7.77 18.97 -19.71
C ILE A 141 -6.98 17.76 -19.19
N GLN A 142 -5.79 17.99 -18.62
CA GLN A 142 -4.99 16.95 -17.97
C GLN A 142 -5.25 16.98 -16.47
N ARG A 143 -5.77 15.87 -15.95
CA ARG A 143 -5.93 15.63 -14.52
C ARG A 143 -4.68 14.91 -13.99
N PRO A 144 -3.92 15.48 -13.04
CA PRO A 144 -2.76 14.79 -12.45
C PRO A 144 -3.19 13.55 -11.67
N GLN A 145 -2.35 12.50 -11.71
CA GLN A 145 -2.51 11.28 -10.91
C GLN A 145 -1.22 11.07 -10.11
N VAL A 146 -1.26 11.39 -8.82
CA VAL A 146 -0.07 11.44 -7.96
C VAL A 146 -0.06 10.19 -7.08
N THR A 147 0.98 9.36 -7.21
CA THR A 147 1.15 8.15 -6.41
C THR A 147 2.03 8.37 -5.19
N PHE A 148 1.65 7.75 -4.08
CA PHE A 148 2.38 7.73 -2.81
C PHE A 148 2.67 6.28 -2.44
N TYR A 149 3.84 5.78 -2.85
CA TYR A 149 4.28 4.43 -2.49
C TYR A 149 4.81 4.38 -1.06
N LEU A 150 4.29 3.44 -0.28
CA LEU A 150 4.56 3.27 1.13
C LEU A 150 5.11 1.84 1.33
N PRO A 151 6.45 1.68 1.43
CA PRO A 151 7.10 0.38 1.55
C PRO A 151 6.59 -0.43 2.75
N GLY A 152 6.66 -1.75 2.61
CA GLY A 152 6.18 -2.68 3.61
C GLY A 152 6.81 -2.48 4.98
N VAL A 153 6.04 -2.78 6.02
CA VAL A 153 6.55 -2.88 7.39
C VAL A 153 7.70 -3.90 7.44
N GLY A 154 8.76 -3.58 8.19
CA GLY A 154 9.93 -4.46 8.36
C GLY A 154 11.02 -4.32 7.29
N THR A 155 10.78 -3.52 6.25
CA THR A 155 11.78 -3.17 5.22
C THR A 155 12.84 -2.20 5.75
N GLN A 156 13.92 -2.00 4.98
CA GLN A 156 14.97 -1.03 5.30
C GLN A 156 14.49 0.43 5.40
N PHE A 157 13.30 0.73 4.88
CA PHE A 157 12.66 2.07 4.90
C PHE A 157 11.76 2.31 6.13
N THR A 158 11.62 1.31 7.00
CA THR A 158 10.88 1.41 8.27
C THR A 158 11.80 1.97 9.37
N VAL A 159 11.32 2.92 10.20
CA VAL A 159 12.10 3.38 11.36
C VAL A 159 12.15 2.27 12.40
N LYS A 160 13.35 1.73 12.63
CA LYS A 160 13.60 0.71 13.65
C LYS A 160 13.20 1.25 15.02
N ARG A 161 12.37 0.51 15.76
CA ARG A 161 11.95 0.88 17.12
C ARG A 161 13.21 1.10 17.99
N PRO A 162 13.33 2.25 18.69
CA PRO A 162 14.45 2.48 19.60
C PRO A 162 14.45 1.41 20.70
N LYS A 163 15.64 0.88 21.04
CA LYS A 163 15.75 -0.10 22.14
C LYS A 163 15.21 0.53 23.42
N ARG A 164 14.27 -0.17 24.06
CA ARG A 164 13.49 0.29 25.22
C ARG A 164 14.40 0.80 26.35
N ASN A 165 14.52 2.11 26.49
CA ASN A 165 15.24 2.71 27.62
C ASN A 165 14.53 2.36 28.94
N ARG A 166 15.28 1.82 29.91
CA ARG A 166 14.74 1.35 31.20
C ARG A 166 14.22 2.47 32.13
N PHE A 167 14.37 3.73 31.76
CA PHE A 167 14.13 4.90 32.63
C PHE A 167 13.41 6.05 31.90
N GLY A 168 12.18 5.82 31.41
CA GLY A 168 11.34 6.87 30.82
C GLY A 168 9.85 6.64 31.10
N ARG A 169 9.21 7.56 31.83
CA ARG A 169 7.74 7.57 32.09
C ARG A 169 7.01 8.48 31.09
N TRP A 170 7.22 8.28 29.80
CA TRP A 170 6.50 8.98 28.73
C TRP A 170 5.99 7.98 27.70
N ASP A 171 4.81 8.25 27.13
CA ASP A 171 4.21 7.60 25.97
C ASP A 171 3.92 6.08 26.06
N LYS A 172 3.03 5.68 26.98
CA LYS A 172 2.46 4.31 27.00
C LYS A 172 1.45 4.01 25.87
N VAL A 173 0.81 5.02 25.29
CA VAL A 173 -0.25 4.84 24.27
C VAL A 173 0.31 4.83 22.84
N ARG A 174 1.24 5.75 22.53
CA ARG A 174 1.68 6.13 21.17
C ARG A 174 2.56 5.13 20.39
N GLN A 175 2.76 3.92 20.90
CA GLN A 175 3.70 2.94 20.30
C GLN A 175 3.30 1.47 20.47
N GLN A 176 2.21 1.19 21.20
CA GLN A 176 1.88 -0.17 21.66
C GLN A 176 0.63 -0.77 21.01
N ILE A 177 -0.13 -0.02 20.23
CA ILE A 177 -1.45 -0.45 19.73
C ILE A 177 -1.37 -1.07 18.33
N PHE A 178 -0.31 -0.79 17.57
CA PHE A 178 -0.06 -1.42 16.29
C PHE A 178 1.23 -2.24 16.28
N GLY A 179 1.17 -3.44 15.72
CA GLY A 179 2.33 -4.29 15.45
C GLY A 179 3.35 -3.58 14.56
N ASP A 180 4.63 -3.86 14.79
CA ASP A 180 5.78 -3.66 13.89
C ASP A 180 5.98 -2.32 13.16
N ASN A 181 5.27 -1.26 13.56
CA ASN A 181 5.22 0.07 12.93
C ASN A 181 4.16 0.27 11.82
N LEU A 182 3.07 -0.52 11.77
CA LEU A 182 1.92 -0.24 10.89
C LEU A 182 1.34 1.17 11.10
N GLU A 183 1.31 1.63 12.36
CA GLU A 183 1.02 3.01 12.78
C GLU A 183 1.83 4.06 12.02
N GLN A 184 3.15 3.87 11.86
CA GLN A 184 3.98 4.82 11.13
C GLN A 184 3.63 4.87 9.65
N LEU A 185 3.20 3.75 9.06
CA LEU A 185 2.78 3.69 7.65
C LEU A 185 1.52 4.55 7.42
N ILE A 186 0.55 4.43 8.32
CA ILE A 186 -0.72 5.18 8.29
C ILE A 186 -0.48 6.67 8.58
N ILE A 187 0.33 7.01 9.59
CA ILE A 187 0.69 8.40 9.91
C ILE A 187 1.44 9.05 8.75
N ARG A 188 2.41 8.37 8.12
CA ARG A 188 3.12 8.86 6.92
C ARG A 188 2.15 9.13 5.76
N ALA A 189 1.19 8.23 5.53
CA ALA A 189 0.15 8.44 4.52
C ALA A 189 -0.69 9.68 4.83
N TYR A 190 -1.11 9.86 6.09
CA TYR A 190 -1.95 10.98 6.51
C TYR A 190 -1.23 12.33 6.44
N VAL A 191 0.06 12.39 6.79
CA VAL A 191 0.89 13.60 6.59
C VAL A 191 0.96 13.95 5.10
N ASN A 192 1.23 12.98 4.22
CA ASN A 192 1.28 13.21 2.77
C ASN A 192 -0.09 13.63 2.21
N LEU A 193 -1.19 13.07 2.73
CA LEU A 193 -2.53 13.51 2.37
C LEU A 193 -2.76 14.98 2.76
N CYS A 194 -2.62 15.33 4.04
CA CYS A 194 -2.92 16.69 4.53
C CYS A 194 -2.03 17.77 3.89
N ALA A 195 -0.77 17.45 3.58
CA ALA A 195 0.17 18.37 2.95
C ALA A 195 -0.13 18.65 1.46
N ASN A 196 -0.89 17.77 0.78
CA ASN A 196 -1.12 17.85 -0.66
C ASN A 196 -2.60 17.93 -1.07
N TYR A 197 -3.54 17.62 -0.17
CA TYR A 197 -4.97 17.53 -0.47
C TYR A 197 -5.62 18.91 -0.70
N ALA A 198 -6.34 19.03 -1.80
CA ALA A 198 -7.29 20.10 -2.06
C ALA A 198 -8.73 19.52 -2.07
N PRO A 199 -9.76 20.31 -1.72
CA PRO A 199 -11.14 19.91 -1.95
C PRO A 199 -11.37 19.46 -3.39
N GLU A 200 -12.26 18.48 -3.58
CA GLU A 200 -12.54 17.77 -4.84
C GLU A 200 -11.46 16.79 -5.35
N ASP A 201 -10.29 16.67 -4.72
CA ASP A 201 -9.34 15.60 -5.07
C ASP A 201 -9.92 14.21 -4.76
N ASP A 202 -9.77 13.25 -5.68
CA ASP A 202 -10.13 11.85 -5.41
C ASP A 202 -9.03 11.17 -4.60
N ILE A 203 -9.41 10.46 -3.54
CA ILE A 203 -8.51 9.57 -2.80
C ILE A 203 -8.71 8.13 -3.27
N ILE A 204 -7.61 7.48 -3.63
CA ILE A 204 -7.53 6.08 -4.07
C ILE A 204 -6.57 5.34 -3.14
N LEU A 205 -6.99 4.19 -2.63
CA LEU A 205 -6.21 3.39 -1.67
C LEU A 205 -5.98 2.00 -2.26
N ILE A 206 -4.73 1.52 -2.28
CA ILE A 206 -4.40 0.17 -2.72
C ILE A 206 -3.48 -0.47 -1.67
N GLY A 207 -3.70 -1.73 -1.31
CA GLY A 207 -2.83 -2.41 -0.36
C GLY A 207 -2.77 -3.92 -0.50
N PHE A 208 -1.70 -4.53 0.00
CA PHE A 208 -1.51 -5.99 0.04
C PHE A 208 -1.20 -6.44 1.47
N SER A 209 -1.76 -7.58 1.91
CA SER A 209 -1.38 -8.20 3.18
C SER A 209 -1.65 -7.26 4.36
N ARG A 210 -0.68 -7.05 5.27
CA ARG A 210 -0.74 -6.03 6.33
C ARG A 210 -0.88 -4.59 5.77
N GLY A 211 -0.42 -4.31 4.56
CA GLY A 211 -0.71 -3.06 3.83
C GLY A 211 -2.19 -2.92 3.43
N GLY A 212 -2.90 -4.03 3.21
CA GLY A 212 -4.36 -4.04 3.06
C GLY A 212 -5.08 -3.59 4.34
N VAL A 213 -4.57 -4.00 5.51
CA VAL A 213 -5.03 -3.51 6.82
C VAL A 213 -4.74 -2.02 6.95
N ALA A 214 -3.53 -1.56 6.61
CA ALA A 214 -3.18 -0.14 6.62
C ALA A 214 -4.14 0.72 5.78
N ALA A 215 -4.42 0.29 4.53
CA ALA A 215 -5.33 0.99 3.63
C ALA A 215 -6.74 1.11 4.21
N ARG A 216 -7.26 0.06 4.85
CA ARG A 216 -8.61 0.08 5.44
C ARG A 216 -8.68 0.94 6.70
N ILE A 217 -7.69 0.87 7.59
CA ILE A 217 -7.61 1.75 8.77
C ILE A 217 -7.44 3.22 8.36
N PHE A 218 -6.62 3.49 7.35
CA PHE A 218 -6.45 4.83 6.77
C PHE A 218 -7.75 5.34 6.14
N SER A 219 -8.52 4.47 5.46
CA SER A 219 -9.84 4.82 4.92
C SER A 219 -10.81 5.28 6.01
N ARG A 220 -10.73 4.65 7.19
CA ARG A 220 -11.57 4.96 8.36
C ARG A 220 -11.17 6.29 9.00
N LEU A 221 -9.87 6.55 9.16
CA LEU A 221 -9.35 7.82 9.65
C LEU A 221 -9.82 8.99 8.76
N ILE A 222 -9.72 8.86 7.43
CA ILE A 222 -10.18 9.88 6.48
C ILE A 222 -11.69 10.06 6.53
N SER A 223 -12.45 8.97 6.36
CA SER A 223 -13.91 8.97 6.26
C SER A 223 -14.57 9.53 7.51
N ASP A 224 -14.20 8.98 8.67
CA ASP A 224 -14.99 9.17 9.89
C ASP A 224 -14.42 10.36 10.68
N PHE A 225 -13.10 10.58 10.69
CA PHE A 225 -12.44 11.66 11.44
C PHE A 225 -12.08 12.89 10.58
N GLY A 226 -11.96 12.74 9.26
CA GLY A 226 -11.71 13.85 8.32
C GLY A 226 -10.23 14.05 7.99
N ILE A 227 -9.97 15.05 7.14
CA ILE A 227 -8.63 15.41 6.64
C ILE A 227 -8.23 16.75 7.26
N LEU A 228 -7.17 16.78 8.08
CA LEU A 228 -6.60 18.03 8.60
C LEU A 228 -6.12 18.90 7.44
N ARG A 229 -6.21 20.22 7.59
CA ARG A 229 -5.47 21.12 6.68
C ARG A 229 -3.97 21.01 6.94
N SER A 230 -3.16 21.32 5.93
CA SER A 230 -1.70 21.31 6.03
C SER A 230 -1.17 22.15 7.21
N GLU A 231 -1.78 23.32 7.47
CA GLU A 231 -1.39 24.23 8.56
C GLU A 231 -1.72 23.67 9.95
N MET A 232 -2.61 22.67 10.01
CA MET A 232 -3.16 22.08 11.23
C MET A 232 -2.50 20.74 11.60
N LEU A 233 -1.44 20.34 10.88
CA LEU A 233 -0.68 19.10 11.14
C LEU A 233 -0.09 19.01 12.56
N SER A 234 0.08 20.12 13.27
CA SER A 234 0.44 20.14 14.69
C SER A 234 -0.59 19.45 15.61
N LEU A 235 -1.84 19.27 15.15
CA LEU A 235 -2.89 18.57 15.87
C LEU A 235 -2.92 17.05 15.57
N LEU A 236 -2.07 16.54 14.68
CA LEU A 236 -2.07 15.13 14.25
C LEU A 236 -1.86 14.17 15.43
N ASP A 237 -0.98 14.51 16.37
CA ASP A 237 -0.74 13.71 17.58
C ASP A 237 -2.02 13.50 18.41
N ARG A 238 -2.81 14.58 18.58
CA ARG A 238 -4.09 14.52 19.28
C ARG A 238 -5.10 13.70 18.49
N LEU A 239 -5.25 14.00 17.20
CA LEU A 239 -6.17 13.30 16.31
C LEU A 239 -5.92 11.79 16.29
N TRP A 240 -4.65 11.37 16.26
CA TRP A 240 -4.27 9.97 16.23
C TRP A 240 -4.59 9.23 17.53
N ASN A 241 -4.28 9.81 18.70
CA ASN A 241 -4.63 9.20 19.99
C ASN A 241 -6.16 9.04 20.12
N GLU A 242 -6.91 10.10 19.81
CA GLU A 242 -8.37 10.11 19.83
C GLU A 242 -8.97 9.13 18.80
N PHE A 243 -8.38 9.02 17.61
CA PHE A 243 -8.76 8.02 16.59
C PHE A 243 -8.68 6.60 17.15
N VAL A 244 -7.60 6.26 17.83
CA VAL A 244 -7.38 4.92 18.36
C VAL A 244 -8.27 4.64 19.57
N GLU A 245 -8.42 5.59 20.49
CA GLU A 245 -9.30 5.46 21.65
C GLU A 245 -10.77 5.35 21.23
N ILE A 246 -11.26 6.27 20.39
CA ILE A 246 -12.66 6.27 19.93
C ILE A 246 -12.95 5.03 19.07
N SER A 247 -11.99 4.56 18.25
CA SER A 247 -12.19 3.34 17.46
C SER A 247 -12.37 2.07 18.29
N SER A 248 -12.00 2.06 19.58
CA SER A 248 -12.26 0.95 20.51
C SER A 248 -13.71 0.82 20.99
N ILE A 249 -14.49 1.91 20.92
CA ILE A 249 -15.84 1.99 21.50
C ILE A 249 -16.80 1.09 20.71
N GLN A 250 -17.43 0.09 21.34
CA GLN A 250 -18.28 -0.87 20.62
C GLN A 250 -19.64 -0.31 20.16
N SER A 251 -20.19 0.71 20.84
CA SER A 251 -21.47 1.34 20.46
C SER A 251 -21.26 2.34 19.31
N ASP A 252 -22.02 2.20 18.23
CA ASP A 252 -21.95 3.12 17.09
C ASP A 252 -22.53 4.52 17.38
N ASP A 253 -23.50 4.62 18.30
CA ASP A 253 -24.04 5.89 18.79
C ASP A 253 -23.00 6.65 19.63
N GLU A 254 -22.23 5.93 20.44
CA GLU A 254 -21.16 6.51 21.25
C GLU A 254 -19.94 6.87 20.40
N TYR A 255 -19.56 6.02 19.44
CA TYR A 255 -18.54 6.29 18.43
C TYR A 255 -18.84 7.58 17.66
N SER A 256 -20.05 7.70 17.10
CA SER A 256 -20.47 8.85 16.30
C SER A 256 -20.53 10.16 17.11
N ARG A 257 -20.98 10.08 18.38
CA ARG A 257 -20.99 11.24 19.29
C ARG A 257 -19.58 11.70 19.66
N ASN A 258 -18.66 10.77 19.97
CA ASN A 258 -17.29 11.13 20.31
C ASN A 258 -16.53 11.76 19.12
N ILE A 259 -16.70 11.24 17.90
CA ILE A 259 -16.16 11.87 16.67
C ILE A 259 -16.70 13.29 16.49
N THR A 260 -18.01 13.48 16.70
CA THR A 260 -18.65 14.80 16.58
C THR A 260 -18.11 15.79 17.62
N SER A 261 -17.94 15.33 18.86
CA SER A 261 -17.33 16.10 19.95
C SER A 261 -15.88 16.50 19.62
N LEU A 262 -15.05 15.54 19.19
CA LEU A 262 -13.66 15.78 18.80
C LEU A 262 -13.55 16.83 17.70
N LYS A 263 -14.35 16.71 16.62
CA LYS A 263 -14.36 17.69 15.51
C LYS A 263 -14.70 19.10 16.00
N GLY A 264 -15.68 19.23 16.90
CA GLY A 264 -16.03 20.50 17.54
C GLY A 264 -14.89 21.09 18.38
N GLN A 265 -14.26 20.27 19.23
CA GLN A 265 -13.13 20.70 20.08
C GLN A 265 -11.88 21.08 19.28
N MET A 266 -11.62 20.41 18.16
CA MET A 266 -10.48 20.73 17.30
C MET A 266 -10.71 22.00 16.49
N ALA A 267 -11.96 22.30 16.10
CA ALA A 267 -12.31 23.59 15.47
C ALA A 267 -12.11 24.78 16.42
N SER A 268 -12.40 24.64 17.72
CA SER A 268 -12.18 25.71 18.70
C SER A 268 -10.72 25.87 19.17
N THR A 269 -9.81 24.98 18.75
CA THR A 269 -8.39 25.03 19.12
C THR A 269 -7.58 25.99 18.20
N THR A 270 -8.15 26.45 17.08
CA THR A 270 -7.44 27.30 16.11
C THR A 270 -7.54 28.78 16.46
N ARG A 271 -6.47 29.55 16.24
CA ARG A 271 -6.39 30.97 16.65
C ARG A 271 -7.42 31.87 15.95
N ASP A 272 -7.81 31.50 14.72
CA ASP A 272 -8.68 32.30 13.86
C ASP A 272 -10.10 31.72 13.75
N GLY A 273 -10.45 30.70 14.55
CA GLY A 273 -11.75 30.00 14.50
C GLY A 273 -11.99 29.18 13.22
N LEU A 274 -10.96 29.01 12.38
CA LEU A 274 -11.00 28.14 11.20
C LEU A 274 -11.09 26.67 11.65
N SER A 275 -11.96 25.86 11.02
CA SER A 275 -12.05 24.43 11.33
C SER A 275 -10.68 23.71 11.26
N ALA A 276 -10.48 22.69 12.11
CA ALA A 276 -9.36 21.74 12.05
C ALA A 276 -9.11 21.14 10.64
N PHE A 277 -10.21 20.93 9.93
CA PHE A 277 -10.32 20.00 8.81
C PHE A 277 -10.82 20.71 7.54
N HIS A 278 -10.52 20.09 6.39
CA HIS A 278 -11.27 20.35 5.16
C HIS A 278 -12.76 20.06 5.35
N ASN A 279 -13.62 20.70 4.57
CA ASN A 279 -15.06 20.48 4.65
C ASN A 279 -15.39 19.02 4.32
N SER A 280 -16.29 18.42 5.10
CA SER A 280 -16.68 17.01 4.91
C SER A 280 -17.32 16.78 3.55
N VAL A 281 -16.60 16.11 2.65
CA VAL A 281 -17.18 15.43 1.49
C VAL A 281 -17.83 14.14 2.01
N GLU A 282 -19.01 13.75 1.50
CA GLU A 282 -19.71 12.55 2.00
C GLU A 282 -18.93 11.26 1.70
N LYS A 283 -18.33 11.17 0.50
CA LYS A 283 -17.54 10.02 0.05
C LYS A 283 -16.18 10.47 -0.51
N PRO A 284 -15.21 10.83 0.34
CA PRO A 284 -13.90 11.33 -0.08
C PRO A 284 -12.99 10.25 -0.71
N ILE A 285 -13.33 8.96 -0.56
CA ILE A 285 -12.51 7.86 -1.04
C ILE A 285 -13.24 7.18 -2.20
N LYS A 286 -12.67 7.30 -3.39
CA LYS A 286 -13.30 6.82 -4.62
C LYS A 286 -13.10 5.33 -4.86
N PHE A 287 -11.98 4.77 -4.41
CA PHE A 287 -11.67 3.36 -4.58
C PHE A 287 -10.75 2.87 -3.46
N ILE A 288 -11.05 1.70 -2.90
CA ILE A 288 -10.11 0.88 -2.14
C ILE A 288 -9.93 -0.48 -2.82
N GLY A 289 -8.70 -0.85 -3.15
CA GLY A 289 -8.36 -2.13 -3.77
C GLY A 289 -7.37 -2.91 -2.91
N VAL A 290 -7.77 -4.06 -2.38
CA VAL A 290 -6.90 -4.87 -1.51
C VAL A 290 -6.61 -6.26 -2.06
N PHE A 291 -5.34 -6.66 -2.00
CA PHE A 291 -4.87 -8.02 -2.26
C PHE A 291 -4.73 -8.76 -0.93
N ASP A 292 -5.45 -9.86 -0.79
CA ASP A 292 -5.39 -10.85 0.30
C ASP A 292 -5.04 -10.25 1.68
N THR A 293 -5.87 -9.35 2.19
CA THR A 293 -5.68 -8.69 3.49
C THR A 293 -5.58 -9.73 4.60
N VAL A 294 -4.48 -9.74 5.36
CA VAL A 294 -4.24 -10.62 6.51
C VAL A 294 -3.83 -9.83 7.74
N ILE A 295 -4.15 -10.36 8.93
CA ILE A 295 -3.57 -9.94 10.20
C ILE A 295 -2.53 -10.98 10.61
N GLY A 296 -1.31 -10.54 10.90
CA GLY A 296 -0.19 -11.43 11.24
C GLY A 296 -0.19 -11.86 12.70
N SER A 297 0.56 -12.93 13.02
CA SER A 297 0.70 -13.42 14.40
C SER A 297 1.40 -12.45 15.37
N GLU A 298 2.14 -11.45 14.86
CA GLU A 298 2.78 -10.40 15.66
C GLU A 298 1.86 -9.17 15.90
N ASP A 299 0.71 -9.12 15.25
CA ASP A 299 -0.29 -8.06 15.39
C ASP A 299 -1.17 -8.25 16.65
N VAL A 300 -0.61 -8.82 17.73
CA VAL A 300 -1.32 -9.18 18.98
C VAL A 300 -1.86 -7.97 19.76
N MET A 301 -1.50 -6.75 19.39
CA MET A 301 -2.03 -5.50 19.96
C MET A 301 -2.97 -4.71 19.01
N LEU A 302 -3.11 -5.15 17.76
CA LEU A 302 -4.19 -4.78 16.84
C LEU A 302 -5.59 -5.37 17.15
N PRO A 303 -5.84 -6.33 18.07
CA PRO A 303 -7.12 -7.02 18.12
C PRO A 303 -8.18 -6.29 18.94
N LYS A 304 -9.43 -6.75 18.74
CA LYS A 304 -10.69 -6.32 19.37
C LYS A 304 -11.18 -4.92 19.01
N ASN A 305 -10.32 -3.91 18.99
CA ASN A 305 -10.78 -2.52 18.85
C ASN A 305 -11.12 -2.16 17.40
N VAL A 306 -10.23 -2.44 16.45
CA VAL A 306 -10.41 -2.03 15.04
C VAL A 306 -11.10 -3.12 14.20
N ASP A 307 -10.91 -4.39 14.55
CA ASP A 307 -11.29 -5.58 13.77
C ASP A 307 -12.81 -5.66 13.43
N PHE A 308 -13.67 -5.30 14.38
CA PHE A 308 -15.12 -5.36 14.15
C PHE A 308 -15.63 -4.26 13.21
N ARG A 309 -15.01 -3.07 13.23
CA ARG A 309 -15.31 -1.97 12.29
C ARG A 309 -14.69 -2.19 10.93
N ASP A 310 -13.50 -2.76 10.90
CA ASP A 310 -12.78 -3.10 9.67
C ASP A 310 -13.51 -4.16 8.83
N SER A 311 -14.38 -4.97 9.45
CA SER A 311 -15.28 -5.92 8.77
C SER A 311 -16.17 -5.28 7.67
N PHE A 312 -16.30 -3.95 7.62
CA PHE A 312 -17.01 -3.22 6.57
C PHE A 312 -16.17 -2.04 6.05
N PRO A 313 -16.25 -1.68 4.76
CA PRO A 313 -15.63 -0.46 4.25
C PRO A 313 -16.11 0.77 5.02
N ALA A 314 -15.23 1.77 5.18
CA ALA A 314 -15.62 3.03 5.81
C ALA A 314 -16.73 3.74 5.01
N ARG A 315 -17.60 4.50 5.68
CA ARG A 315 -18.82 5.07 5.06
C ARG A 315 -18.50 5.97 3.85
N GLY A 316 -17.36 6.65 3.90
CA GLY A 316 -16.87 7.54 2.85
C GLY A 316 -16.20 6.86 1.65
N VAL A 317 -16.29 5.52 1.53
CA VAL A 317 -15.79 4.74 0.39
C VAL A 317 -16.88 4.57 -0.65
N ASN A 318 -16.60 4.91 -1.91
CA ASN A 318 -17.50 4.63 -3.05
C ASN A 318 -17.49 3.14 -3.44
N PHE A 319 -16.28 2.60 -3.65
CA PHE A 319 -16.06 1.26 -4.19
C PHE A 319 -14.93 0.53 -3.47
N ALA A 320 -15.15 -0.75 -3.15
CA ALA A 320 -14.18 -1.64 -2.52
C ALA A 320 -13.98 -2.92 -3.36
N ALA A 321 -12.77 -3.13 -3.86
CA ALA A 321 -12.33 -4.36 -4.49
C ALA A 321 -11.45 -5.16 -3.52
N GLN A 322 -11.70 -6.47 -3.40
CA GLN A 322 -10.85 -7.37 -2.63
C GLN A 322 -10.59 -8.66 -3.41
N LEU A 323 -9.32 -8.93 -3.71
CA LEU A 323 -8.87 -10.22 -4.24
C LEU A 323 -8.44 -11.12 -3.08
N LEU A 324 -8.90 -12.37 -3.04
CA LEU A 324 -8.64 -13.32 -1.94
C LEU A 324 -7.96 -14.59 -2.46
N SER A 325 -6.98 -15.11 -1.72
CA SER A 325 -6.32 -16.38 -2.05
C SER A 325 -7.19 -17.56 -1.61
N MET A 326 -7.38 -18.54 -2.49
CA MET A 326 -8.17 -19.75 -2.22
C MET A 326 -7.38 -20.87 -1.53
N HIS A 327 -6.07 -20.99 -1.78
CA HIS A 327 -5.26 -22.13 -1.36
C HIS A 327 -4.35 -21.86 -0.14
N ASP A 328 -4.38 -20.66 0.43
CA ASP A 328 -3.55 -20.33 1.60
C ASP A 328 -4.22 -20.79 2.90
N ILE A 329 -3.58 -21.74 3.58
CA ILE A 329 -4.11 -22.40 4.79
C ILE A 329 -3.19 -22.17 6.00
N ARG A 330 -2.36 -21.13 5.99
CA ARG A 330 -1.42 -20.87 7.09
C ARG A 330 -2.12 -20.15 8.24
N GLY A 331 -1.95 -20.67 9.46
CA GLY A 331 -2.59 -20.13 10.67
C GLY A 331 -2.12 -18.71 11.01
N GLU A 332 -0.94 -18.30 10.56
CA GLU A 332 -0.36 -16.97 10.69
C GLU A 332 -0.90 -15.96 9.65
N PHE A 333 -1.59 -16.44 8.61
CA PHE A 333 -2.13 -15.66 7.49
C PHE A 333 -3.67 -15.66 7.52
N GLN A 334 -4.24 -15.33 8.69
CA GLN A 334 -5.69 -15.19 8.84
C GLN A 334 -6.19 -14.02 8.00
N TYR A 335 -6.91 -14.35 6.92
CA TYR A 335 -7.45 -13.36 6.01
C TYR A 335 -8.63 -12.59 6.63
N LYS A 336 -8.86 -11.38 6.11
CA LYS A 336 -9.95 -10.49 6.53
C LYS A 336 -10.77 -10.09 5.31
N LYS A 337 -11.82 -10.85 5.02
CA LYS A 337 -12.83 -10.44 4.02
C LYS A 337 -13.80 -9.42 4.62
N PHE A 338 -14.34 -8.55 3.79
CA PHE A 338 -15.49 -7.75 4.18
C PHE A 338 -16.72 -8.65 4.38
N LYS A 339 -17.58 -8.26 5.33
CA LYS A 339 -18.89 -8.88 5.51
C LYS A 339 -19.86 -8.33 4.45
N PRO A 340 -20.84 -9.12 3.98
CA PRO A 340 -21.93 -8.60 3.15
C PRO A 340 -22.62 -7.43 3.86
N VAL A 341 -22.74 -6.29 3.18
CA VAL A 341 -23.37 -5.10 3.76
C VAL A 341 -24.85 -5.09 3.39
N ASN A 342 -25.73 -5.18 4.39
CA ASN A 342 -27.17 -5.00 4.19
C ASN A 342 -27.56 -3.55 3.85
N PHE A 343 -26.62 -2.60 3.93
CA PHE A 343 -26.86 -1.17 3.74
C PHE A 343 -25.79 -0.55 2.83
N GLN A 344 -26.22 0.26 1.86
CA GLN A 344 -25.49 0.62 0.64
C GLN A 344 -24.38 1.69 0.80
N SER A 345 -23.51 1.59 1.81
CA SER A 345 -22.43 2.59 2.02
C SER A 345 -21.41 2.58 0.87
N ALA A 346 -20.92 1.39 0.49
CA ALA A 346 -19.98 1.18 -0.62
C ALA A 346 -20.45 0.02 -1.50
N GLN A 347 -20.12 0.05 -2.79
CA GLN A 347 -20.16 -1.14 -3.64
C GLN A 347 -18.95 -2.03 -3.28
N ILE A 348 -19.16 -3.34 -3.13
CA ILE A 348 -18.08 -4.30 -2.80
C ILE A 348 -18.04 -5.40 -3.86
N ARG A 349 -16.84 -5.69 -4.38
CA ARG A 349 -16.54 -6.91 -5.13
C ARG A 349 -15.47 -7.72 -4.38
N GLN A 350 -15.84 -8.91 -3.93
CA GLN A 350 -14.92 -9.89 -3.34
C GLN A 350 -14.71 -11.01 -4.35
N ILE A 351 -13.48 -11.18 -4.82
CA ILE A 351 -13.14 -12.06 -5.93
C ILE A 351 -12.08 -13.06 -5.43
N TRP A 352 -12.48 -14.32 -5.32
CA TRP A 352 -11.62 -15.43 -4.94
C TRP A 352 -10.80 -15.92 -6.13
N VAL A 353 -9.50 -16.10 -5.92
CA VAL A 353 -8.54 -16.43 -6.98
C VAL A 353 -7.73 -17.67 -6.56
N PRO A 354 -7.49 -18.63 -7.46
CA PRO A 354 -6.63 -19.78 -7.18
C PRO A 354 -5.19 -19.33 -6.89
N GLY A 355 -4.55 -19.95 -5.89
CA GLY A 355 -3.21 -19.61 -5.43
C GLY A 355 -3.14 -19.32 -3.92
N VAL A 356 -1.94 -19.06 -3.43
CA VAL A 356 -1.67 -18.64 -2.03
C VAL A 356 -1.46 -17.12 -1.93
N HIS A 357 -1.24 -16.58 -0.73
CA HIS A 357 -1.13 -15.14 -0.45
C HIS A 357 -0.31 -14.32 -1.47
N SER A 358 0.91 -14.75 -1.77
CA SER A 358 1.82 -14.07 -2.71
C SER A 358 1.59 -14.41 -4.19
N ASP A 359 0.71 -15.35 -4.52
CA ASP A 359 0.17 -15.43 -5.88
C ASP A 359 -0.81 -14.29 -6.15
N ILE A 360 -1.47 -13.77 -5.12
CA ILE A 360 -2.47 -12.70 -5.25
C ILE A 360 -1.81 -11.32 -5.14
N GLY A 361 -0.92 -11.16 -4.17
CA GLY A 361 -0.20 -9.90 -3.92
C GLY A 361 1.17 -9.77 -4.57
N GLY A 362 1.68 -10.80 -5.27
CA GLY A 362 3.03 -10.80 -5.84
C GLY A 362 4.15 -11.03 -4.81
N GLY A 363 5.39 -10.78 -5.24
CA GLY A 363 6.62 -11.07 -4.48
C GLY A 363 7.34 -12.37 -4.89
N TYR A 364 6.77 -13.15 -5.82
CA TYR A 364 7.40 -14.37 -6.35
C TYR A 364 7.99 -14.14 -7.75
N ARG A 365 9.03 -14.92 -8.09
CA ARG A 365 9.66 -14.93 -9.43
C ARG A 365 8.77 -15.56 -10.51
N ASP A 366 7.94 -16.52 -10.11
CA ASP A 366 6.88 -17.05 -10.96
C ASP A 366 5.63 -16.22 -10.70
N ASP A 367 5.18 -15.53 -11.76
CA ASP A 367 4.36 -14.33 -11.68
C ASP A 367 3.05 -14.46 -12.47
N PHE A 368 2.71 -15.67 -12.96
CA PHE A 368 1.56 -15.88 -13.83
C PHE A 368 0.23 -15.47 -13.17
N ILE A 369 -0.04 -15.97 -11.97
CA ILE A 369 -1.25 -15.65 -11.22
C ILE A 369 -1.21 -14.20 -10.74
N SER A 370 -0.08 -13.73 -10.22
CA SER A 370 0.05 -12.36 -9.71
C SER A 370 -0.12 -11.32 -10.80
N ASN A 371 0.37 -11.56 -12.02
CA ASN A 371 0.15 -10.71 -13.18
C ASN A 371 -1.34 -10.67 -13.59
N ILE A 372 -2.07 -11.78 -13.43
CA ILE A 372 -3.53 -11.80 -13.67
C ILE A 372 -4.26 -11.01 -12.57
N CYS A 373 -3.90 -11.19 -11.30
CA CYS A 373 -4.44 -10.37 -10.20
C CYS A 373 -4.17 -8.88 -10.38
N LEU A 374 -2.98 -8.54 -10.87
CA LEU A 374 -2.57 -7.17 -11.19
C LEU A 374 -3.42 -6.58 -12.33
N LEU A 375 -3.65 -7.33 -13.42
CA LEU A 375 -4.55 -6.91 -14.50
C LEU A 375 -5.98 -6.71 -14.00
N THR A 376 -6.50 -7.61 -13.17
CA THR A 376 -7.85 -7.49 -12.58
C THR A 376 -7.98 -6.27 -11.67
N MET A 377 -7.00 -6.01 -10.79
CA MET A 377 -7.03 -4.82 -9.95
C MET A 377 -6.85 -3.53 -10.77
N ALA A 378 -5.99 -3.55 -11.78
CA ALA A 378 -5.77 -2.40 -12.66
C ALA A 378 -7.04 -2.06 -13.46
N ASP A 379 -7.82 -3.04 -13.91
CA ASP A 379 -9.08 -2.79 -14.60
C ASP A 379 -10.17 -2.23 -13.66
N LEU A 380 -10.33 -2.80 -12.47
CA LEU A 380 -11.22 -2.28 -11.42
C LEU A 380 -10.86 -0.84 -11.02
N LEU A 381 -9.56 -0.54 -10.93
CA LEU A 381 -9.02 0.80 -10.67
C LEU A 381 -9.30 1.78 -11.82
N ARG A 382 -9.21 1.32 -13.07
CA ARG A 382 -9.54 2.09 -14.28
C ARG A 382 -11.02 2.43 -14.34
N GLU A 383 -11.88 1.47 -14.04
CA GLU A 383 -13.33 1.59 -14.12
C GLU A 383 -13.91 2.39 -12.95
N HIS A 384 -13.69 1.94 -11.72
CA HIS A 384 -14.34 2.51 -10.53
C HIS A 384 -13.50 3.60 -9.85
N GLY A 385 -12.16 3.50 -9.94
CA GLY A 385 -11.25 4.54 -9.48
C GLY A 385 -11.12 5.74 -10.42
N ASP A 386 -11.66 5.66 -11.65
CA ASP A 386 -11.54 6.68 -12.70
C ASP A 386 -10.08 7.01 -13.07
N ILE A 387 -9.15 6.06 -12.89
CA ILE A 387 -7.73 6.23 -13.15
C ILE A 387 -7.36 5.86 -14.60
N SER A 388 -6.42 6.61 -15.18
CA SER A 388 -5.79 6.26 -16.45
C SER A 388 -4.52 5.44 -16.23
N LEU A 389 -4.39 4.36 -16.99
CA LEU A 389 -3.21 3.49 -17.00
C LEU A 389 -2.33 3.79 -18.21
N ASP A 390 -1.03 3.56 -18.09
CA ASP A 390 -0.15 3.53 -19.24
C ASP A 390 -0.46 2.30 -20.09
N ARG A 391 -0.77 2.55 -21.37
CA ARG A 391 -1.20 1.49 -22.28
C ARG A 391 -0.06 0.54 -22.63
N SER A 392 1.17 1.04 -22.78
CA SER A 392 2.31 0.19 -23.13
C SER A 392 2.62 -0.77 -21.99
N ALA A 393 2.66 -0.27 -20.75
CA ALA A 393 2.90 -1.08 -19.56
C ALA A 393 1.82 -2.17 -19.37
N VAL A 394 0.55 -1.86 -19.63
CA VAL A 394 -0.54 -2.85 -19.61
C VAL A 394 -0.43 -3.86 -20.76
N ASP A 395 -0.16 -3.41 -22.00
CA ASP A 395 0.01 -4.30 -23.15
C ASP A 395 1.21 -5.25 -22.94
N ASP A 396 2.31 -4.78 -22.35
CA ASP A 396 3.49 -5.58 -21.98
C ASP A 396 3.19 -6.61 -20.88
N LEU A 397 2.42 -6.24 -19.86
CA LEU A 397 1.96 -7.16 -18.82
C LEU A 397 1.07 -8.27 -19.39
N VAL A 398 0.14 -7.92 -20.28
CA VAL A 398 -0.68 -8.91 -21.00
C VAL A 398 0.20 -9.83 -21.85
N ASN A 399 1.25 -9.32 -22.49
CA ASN A 399 2.18 -10.15 -23.27
C ASN A 399 2.96 -11.15 -22.39
N LYS A 400 3.34 -10.79 -21.15
CA LYS A 400 3.95 -11.74 -20.18
C LYS A 400 2.99 -12.88 -19.80
N VAL A 401 1.70 -12.56 -19.60
CA VAL A 401 0.64 -13.55 -19.33
C VAL A 401 0.48 -14.49 -20.52
N ARG A 402 0.33 -13.95 -21.74
CA ARG A 402 0.25 -14.73 -22.99
C ARG A 402 1.47 -15.62 -23.22
N GLU A 403 2.68 -15.14 -22.90
CA GLU A 403 3.88 -15.96 -23.03
C GLU A 403 3.90 -17.13 -22.04
N SER A 404 3.48 -16.91 -20.79
CA SER A 404 3.36 -17.99 -19.81
C SER A 404 2.33 -19.05 -20.25
N VAL A 405 1.20 -18.63 -20.83
CA VAL A 405 0.22 -19.53 -21.47
C VAL A 405 0.85 -20.29 -22.65
N ARG A 406 1.53 -19.59 -23.58
CA ARG A 406 2.15 -20.19 -24.77
C ARG A 406 3.22 -21.24 -24.42
N ARG A 407 3.95 -21.02 -23.32
CA ARG A 407 4.98 -21.95 -22.79
C ARG A 407 4.40 -23.06 -21.91
N ASN A 408 3.08 -23.11 -21.71
CA ASN A 408 2.38 -23.94 -20.72
C ASN A 408 2.98 -23.83 -19.29
N ARG A 409 3.53 -22.66 -18.94
CA ARG A 409 4.10 -22.38 -17.61
C ARG A 409 3.00 -21.89 -16.66
N LEU A 410 1.96 -22.71 -16.49
CA LEU A 410 0.83 -22.45 -15.62
C LEU A 410 1.19 -22.87 -14.19
N LYS A 411 1.96 -22.02 -13.49
CA LYS A 411 2.42 -22.32 -12.14
C LYS A 411 1.37 -21.86 -11.12
N VAL A 412 1.02 -22.76 -10.21
CA VAL A 412 0.03 -22.54 -9.14
C VAL A 412 0.65 -22.99 -7.83
N ASN A 413 0.46 -22.23 -6.76
CA ASN A 413 0.89 -22.67 -5.43
C ASN A 413 -0.32 -23.22 -4.67
N LYS A 414 0.01 -24.17 -3.80
CA LYS A 414 -0.84 -24.70 -2.75
C LYS A 414 0.12 -24.98 -1.59
N GLU A 415 -0.25 -24.57 -0.39
CA GLU A 415 0.58 -24.85 0.78
C GLU A 415 0.68 -26.38 1.01
N PRO A 416 1.83 -26.90 1.50
CA PRO A 416 2.00 -28.33 1.78
C PRO A 416 0.99 -28.81 2.84
N PHE A 417 0.79 -30.13 2.92
CA PHE A 417 -0.18 -30.76 3.83
C PHE A 417 0.11 -30.41 5.31
N VAL A 418 -0.53 -29.36 5.82
CA VAL A 418 -0.60 -29.05 7.25
C VAL A 418 -1.70 -29.90 7.88
N ILE A 419 -1.38 -30.58 8.98
CA ILE A 419 -2.19 -31.67 9.55
C ILE A 419 -3.53 -31.19 10.18
N ASN A 420 -3.73 -29.87 10.34
CA ASN A 420 -4.98 -29.28 10.79
C ASN A 420 -5.15 -27.86 10.22
N VAL A 421 -6.03 -27.67 9.24
CA VAL A 421 -6.54 -26.33 8.87
C VAL A 421 -7.98 -26.41 8.35
N ALA A 422 -8.79 -25.41 8.68
CA ALA A 422 -9.99 -25.09 7.92
C ALA A 422 -9.61 -24.64 6.50
N SER A 423 -10.30 -25.17 5.49
CA SER A 423 -10.10 -24.74 4.11
C SER A 423 -10.81 -23.41 3.88
N ARG A 424 -10.15 -22.44 3.23
CA ARG A 424 -10.83 -21.20 2.80
C ARG A 424 -11.95 -21.46 1.79
N ALA A 425 -12.02 -22.67 1.22
CA ALA A 425 -13.12 -23.13 0.36
C ALA A 425 -14.49 -22.98 1.01
N ASP A 426 -14.59 -23.35 2.29
CA ASP A 426 -15.86 -23.40 3.02
C ASP A 426 -16.38 -22.00 3.39
N ASP A 427 -15.50 -20.99 3.28
CA ASP A 427 -15.81 -19.59 3.53
C ASP A 427 -16.28 -18.83 2.28
N ILE A 428 -16.24 -19.42 1.09
CA ILE A 428 -16.71 -18.77 -0.15
C ILE A 428 -18.24 -18.74 -0.15
N LEU A 429 -18.83 -17.55 -0.11
CA LEU A 429 -20.29 -17.41 -0.17
C LEU A 429 -20.79 -17.49 -1.61
N ALA A 430 -21.98 -18.05 -1.84
CA ALA A 430 -22.59 -18.11 -3.19
C ALA A 430 -22.84 -16.72 -3.82
N SER A 431 -22.81 -15.64 -3.02
CA SER A 431 -22.89 -14.25 -3.46
C SER A 431 -21.53 -13.59 -3.75
N GLU A 432 -20.43 -14.29 -3.54
CA GLU A 432 -19.06 -13.82 -3.82
C GLU A 432 -18.60 -14.32 -5.19
N GLU A 433 -17.62 -13.64 -5.79
CA GLU A 433 -17.15 -13.96 -7.14
C GLU A 433 -15.99 -14.97 -7.10
N ILE A 434 -15.96 -15.92 -8.04
CA ILE A 434 -14.75 -16.68 -8.36
C ILE A 434 -14.15 -16.13 -9.65
N HIS A 435 -12.84 -15.91 -9.62
CA HIS A 435 -12.08 -15.41 -10.76
C HIS A 435 -12.10 -16.42 -11.93
N PRO A 436 -12.34 -16.00 -13.18
CA PRO A 436 -12.36 -16.88 -14.36
C PRO A 436 -11.10 -17.75 -14.55
N LEU A 437 -9.98 -17.32 -13.98
CA LEU A 437 -8.74 -18.12 -13.91
C LEU A 437 -8.94 -19.51 -13.28
N HIS A 438 -9.81 -19.65 -12.27
CA HIS A 438 -10.09 -20.97 -11.68
C HIS A 438 -10.59 -21.93 -12.75
N TRP A 439 -11.69 -21.57 -13.43
CA TRP A 439 -12.29 -22.37 -14.51
C TRP A 439 -11.36 -22.58 -15.70
N TYR A 440 -10.51 -21.59 -16.01
CA TYR A 440 -9.48 -21.75 -17.04
C TYR A 440 -8.42 -22.79 -16.66
N LEU A 441 -8.08 -22.94 -15.39
CA LEU A 441 -7.10 -23.94 -14.95
C LEU A 441 -7.71 -25.34 -14.86
N VAL A 442 -9.02 -25.48 -14.60
CA VAL A 442 -9.67 -26.81 -14.45
C VAL A 442 -9.37 -27.71 -15.66
N GLY A 443 -8.84 -28.91 -15.39
CA GLY A 443 -8.47 -29.89 -16.42
C GLY A 443 -7.18 -29.57 -17.19
N LYS A 444 -6.41 -28.55 -16.78
CA LYS A 444 -5.09 -28.26 -17.34
C LYS A 444 -3.99 -28.87 -16.48
N GLN A 445 -2.94 -29.32 -17.15
CA GLN A 445 -1.67 -29.66 -16.53
C GLN A 445 -0.98 -28.38 -16.04
N ILE A 446 -0.84 -28.27 -14.72
CA ILE A 446 -0.21 -27.14 -14.01
C ILE A 446 1.09 -27.58 -13.35
N LEU A 447 1.95 -26.61 -13.02
CA LEU A 447 3.14 -26.82 -12.21
C LEU A 447 2.85 -26.41 -10.76
N TRP A 448 2.88 -27.35 -9.83
CA TRP A 448 2.88 -27.02 -8.40
C TRP A 448 4.25 -26.46 -8.02
N LYS A 449 4.30 -25.34 -7.28
CA LYS A 449 5.55 -24.58 -7.17
C LYS A 449 6.69 -25.23 -6.39
N ASP A 450 6.35 -26.04 -5.40
CA ASP A 450 7.30 -26.79 -4.59
C ASP A 450 7.53 -28.20 -5.17
N ASP A 451 7.02 -28.46 -6.38
CA ASP A 451 7.17 -29.72 -7.11
C ASP A 451 7.87 -29.51 -8.47
N SER A 452 8.47 -30.58 -8.97
CA SER A 452 8.98 -30.71 -10.34
C SER A 452 7.99 -31.39 -11.30
N PHE A 453 6.94 -32.04 -10.77
CA PHE A 453 5.92 -32.71 -11.57
C PHE A 453 4.78 -31.78 -11.98
N THR A 454 4.19 -32.06 -13.15
CA THR A 454 2.89 -31.50 -13.53
C THR A 454 1.78 -32.38 -13.00
N ASP A 455 0.69 -31.75 -12.60
CA ASP A 455 -0.54 -32.42 -12.16
C ASP A 455 -1.75 -31.74 -12.80
N GLU A 456 -2.89 -32.43 -12.85
CA GLU A 456 -4.13 -31.84 -13.35
C GLU A 456 -4.74 -30.92 -12.28
N TYR A 457 -5.06 -29.66 -12.63
CA TYR A 457 -5.76 -28.80 -11.69
C TYR A 457 -7.23 -29.21 -11.60
N GLU A 458 -7.57 -29.87 -10.50
CA GLU A 458 -8.93 -30.32 -10.18
C GLU A 458 -9.80 -29.19 -9.63
N ASN A 459 -11.09 -29.20 -9.99
CA ASN A 459 -12.09 -28.41 -9.26
C ASN A 459 -12.38 -29.06 -7.90
N ARG A 460 -11.69 -28.63 -6.85
CA ARG A 460 -11.93 -29.07 -5.46
C ARG A 460 -12.97 -28.21 -4.72
N HIS A 461 -13.72 -27.38 -5.45
CA HIS A 461 -14.60 -26.34 -4.91
C HIS A 461 -16.00 -26.41 -5.54
N GLU A 462 -16.56 -27.61 -5.75
CA GLU A 462 -17.91 -27.86 -6.30
C GLU A 462 -19.08 -27.45 -5.38
N VAL A 463 -18.90 -26.41 -4.57
CA VAL A 463 -19.92 -25.89 -3.64
C VAL A 463 -20.63 -24.70 -4.30
N ASN A 464 -21.91 -24.88 -4.64
CA ASN A 464 -22.86 -23.83 -5.03
C ASN A 464 -22.37 -22.84 -6.11
N ALA A 465 -22.21 -23.32 -7.35
CA ALA A 465 -21.97 -22.57 -8.60
C ALA A 465 -21.71 -21.04 -8.42
N PRO A 466 -20.51 -20.64 -7.99
CA PRO A 466 -20.24 -19.27 -7.57
C PRO A 466 -20.37 -18.26 -8.71
N LEU A 467 -20.69 -17.00 -8.38
CA LEU A 467 -20.94 -15.96 -9.38
C LEU A 467 -19.68 -15.71 -10.23
N MET A 468 -19.71 -16.12 -11.49
CA MET A 468 -18.70 -15.72 -12.46
C MET A 468 -19.16 -14.46 -13.20
N ASN A 469 -18.53 -13.33 -12.88
CA ASN A 469 -18.79 -12.06 -13.56
C ASN A 469 -18.40 -12.15 -15.05
N LYS A 470 -19.37 -11.89 -15.93
CA LYS A 470 -19.21 -12.05 -17.39
C LYS A 470 -18.29 -11.02 -18.06
N GLU A 471 -18.17 -9.83 -17.48
CA GLU A 471 -17.27 -8.79 -17.98
C GLU A 471 -15.81 -9.15 -17.63
N LEU A 472 -15.58 -9.61 -16.41
CA LEU A 472 -14.29 -10.15 -15.96
C LEU A 472 -13.90 -11.42 -16.74
N GLU A 473 -14.86 -12.30 -17.09
CA GLU A 473 -14.63 -13.45 -17.96
C GLU A 473 -14.17 -13.01 -19.36
N ALA A 474 -14.83 -12.02 -19.97
CA ALA A 474 -14.44 -11.48 -21.27
C ALA A 474 -13.06 -10.81 -21.24
N LEU A 475 -12.76 -10.03 -20.20
CA LEU A 475 -11.46 -9.40 -19.97
C LEU A 475 -10.35 -10.45 -19.80
N PHE A 476 -10.56 -11.42 -18.90
CA PHE A 476 -9.63 -12.52 -18.67
C PHE A 476 -9.32 -13.28 -19.96
N ASN A 477 -10.36 -13.64 -20.73
CA ASN A 477 -10.21 -14.32 -22.01
C ASN A 477 -9.38 -13.49 -23.01
N SER A 478 -9.48 -12.16 -22.98
CA SER A 478 -8.65 -11.27 -23.81
C SER A 478 -7.16 -11.28 -23.40
N TRP A 479 -6.85 -11.51 -22.13
CA TRP A 479 -5.48 -11.56 -21.61
C TRP A 479 -4.79 -12.89 -21.91
N VAL A 480 -5.49 -14.02 -21.84
CA VAL A 480 -4.90 -15.35 -22.11
C VAL A 480 -4.94 -15.77 -23.58
N SER A 481 -5.86 -15.21 -24.38
CA SER A 481 -5.94 -15.49 -25.82
C SER A 481 -4.83 -14.82 -26.61
N PRO A 482 -4.34 -15.42 -27.72
CA PRO A 482 -3.44 -14.73 -28.64
C PRO A 482 -4.12 -13.49 -29.24
N PRO A 483 -3.36 -12.43 -29.60
CA PRO A 483 -3.93 -11.24 -30.21
C PRO A 483 -4.63 -11.61 -31.53
N ALA A 484 -5.84 -11.09 -31.73
CA ALA A 484 -6.57 -11.30 -32.97
C ALA A 484 -5.69 -10.89 -34.17
N PRO A 485 -5.66 -11.69 -35.27
CA PRO A 485 -4.83 -11.38 -36.42
C PRO A 485 -5.20 -9.99 -36.92
N ARG A 486 -4.21 -9.09 -37.00
CA ARG A 486 -4.42 -7.73 -37.55
C ARG A 486 -5.07 -7.89 -38.90
N ARG A 487 -6.34 -7.46 -39.03
CA ARG A 487 -6.99 -7.31 -40.34
C ARG A 487 -6.07 -6.43 -41.18
N GLN A 488 -5.36 -7.05 -42.13
CA GLN A 488 -4.70 -6.29 -43.19
C GLN A 488 -5.80 -5.44 -43.82
N LYS A 489 -5.68 -4.12 -43.71
CA LYS A 489 -6.44 -3.23 -44.58
C LYS A 489 -6.06 -3.64 -45.99
N ARG A 490 -7.01 -4.22 -46.74
CA ARG A 490 -6.86 -4.37 -48.18
C ARG A 490 -6.66 -2.95 -48.71
N SER A 491 -5.45 -2.69 -49.19
CA SER A 491 -5.03 -1.47 -49.88
C SER A 491 -5.79 -1.34 -51.21
#